data_AF-E3M9E7-F1
#
_entry.id   AF-E3M9E7-F1
#
_cell.length_a   1.000
_cell.length_b   1.000
_cell.length_c   1.000
_cell.angle_alpha   90.00
_cell.angle_beta   90.00
_cell.angle_gamma   90.00
#
_symmetry.space_group_name_H-M   'P 1'
#
loop_
_entity.id
_entity.type
_entity.pdbx_description
1 polymer ?
#
loop_
_entity_poly.entity_id
_entity_poly.type
_entity_poly.pdbx_seq_one_letter_code
_entity_poly.pdbx_strand_id
1 'polypeptide(L)'
;MPLSDLETKDFFREEVFVYDSMYEDYFSTDEADLKIDVETNYLHKYSFGLSFSKQTDAVVLILRFIGYRISMVASPVFNIILILLAVQRFSLYFYEDSEKFLNLKSFFMSLLVVFLYLFFAILHLVIRIEESLIAKNAFMYFLASFAVYISLILELLACFSVLVYIPMFISIRKLLHLPSLAQSQPQTYMMYQVKFIFIGKLFMLILLVGSGIVSKFSGWTFSMLAFVITNLSTFYMTPLIIQMTYLFCNKRNTQLVISYLSFRFVIDKLRRLLRKNNAVQPIVPTDGRV
;
A
#
# COMPACT_ATOMS: atom_id res chain seq x y z
N MET A 1 62.12 34.70 72.68
CA MET A 1 61.75 35.62 71.58
C MET A 1 61.02 34.78 70.53
N PRO A 2 59.89 35.24 69.98
CA PRO A 2 58.69 34.44 69.76
C PRO A 2 58.66 33.74 68.39
N LEU A 3 58.01 32.58 68.30
CA LEU A 3 57.59 31.95 67.03
C LEU A 3 56.39 31.02 67.31
N SER A 4 55.32 31.58 67.89
CA SER A 4 54.05 30.89 68.12
C SER A 4 52.95 31.26 67.10
N ASP A 5 53.32 31.86 65.96
CA ASP A 5 52.37 32.38 64.95
C ASP A 5 52.61 31.87 63.52
N LEU A 6 53.60 30.99 63.30
CA LEU A 6 53.92 30.43 61.96
C LEU A 6 53.33 29.03 61.74
N GLU A 7 53.40 28.12 62.73
CA GLU A 7 52.85 26.77 62.59
C GLU A 7 51.33 26.74 62.42
N THR A 8 50.61 27.69 63.02
CA THR A 8 49.14 27.75 62.93
C THR A 8 48.65 28.29 61.57
N LYS A 9 49.45 29.07 60.83
CA LYS A 9 49.04 29.60 59.52
C LYS A 9 49.33 28.64 58.36
N ASP A 10 50.37 27.81 58.50
CA ASP A 10 50.72 26.81 57.48
C ASP A 10 49.81 25.58 57.58
N PHE A 11 49.41 25.17 58.79
CA PHE A 11 48.45 24.07 59.00
C PHE A 11 47.06 24.37 58.40
N PHE A 12 46.53 25.59 58.58
CA PHE A 12 45.25 26.00 57.98
C PHE A 12 45.32 26.20 56.46
N ARG A 13 46.52 26.44 55.89
CA ARG A 13 46.68 26.61 54.44
C ARG A 13 46.77 25.27 53.71
N GLU A 14 47.42 24.27 54.32
CA GLU A 14 47.46 22.90 53.78
C GLU A 14 46.10 22.21 53.84
N GLU A 15 45.35 22.32 54.95
CA GLU A 15 44.01 21.69 55.04
C GLU A 15 43.00 22.28 54.03
N VAL A 16 43.03 23.59 53.78
CA VAL A 16 42.14 24.23 52.79
C VAL A 16 42.52 23.83 51.36
N PHE A 17 43.82 23.70 51.05
CA PHE A 17 44.28 23.28 49.72
C PHE A 17 43.97 21.80 49.43
N VAL A 18 44.04 20.95 50.45
CA VAL A 18 43.67 19.52 50.34
C VAL A 18 42.16 19.37 50.19
N TYR A 19 41.34 20.19 50.87
CA TYR A 19 39.89 20.16 50.70
C TYR A 19 39.44 20.68 49.34
N ASP A 20 40.00 21.77 48.82
CA ASP A 20 39.66 22.29 47.48
C ASP A 20 40.10 21.32 46.38
N SER A 21 41.31 20.76 46.48
CA SER A 21 41.82 19.76 45.53
C SER A 21 41.00 18.47 45.54
N MET A 22 40.47 18.04 46.69
CA MET A 22 39.64 16.84 46.79
C MET A 22 38.21 17.10 46.28
N TYR A 23 37.71 18.34 46.39
CA TYR A 23 36.38 18.73 45.88
C TYR A 23 36.37 18.93 44.35
N GLU A 24 37.41 19.54 43.77
CA GLU A 24 37.55 19.67 42.31
C GLU A 24 37.70 18.31 41.63
N ASP A 25 38.44 17.37 42.21
CA ASP A 25 38.66 16.04 41.63
C ASP A 25 37.36 15.19 41.67
N TYR A 26 36.59 15.27 42.75
CA TYR A 26 35.25 14.64 42.83
C TYR A 26 34.25 15.24 41.83
N PHE A 27 34.22 16.57 41.68
CA PHE A 27 33.28 17.23 40.76
C PHE A 27 33.67 17.02 39.29
N SER A 28 34.97 16.97 38.97
CA SER A 28 35.48 16.71 37.63
C SER A 28 35.23 15.26 37.20
N THR A 29 35.34 14.30 38.13
CA THR A 29 35.05 12.89 37.86
C THR A 29 33.56 12.65 37.62
N ASP A 30 32.69 13.25 38.44
CA ASP A 30 31.22 13.17 38.26
C ASP A 30 30.75 13.83 36.94
N GLU A 31 31.36 14.95 36.52
CA GLU A 31 31.01 15.62 35.26
C GLU A 31 31.50 14.83 34.03
N ALA A 32 32.67 14.18 34.14
CA ALA A 32 33.18 13.27 33.11
C ALA A 32 32.31 12.01 32.98
N ASP A 33 31.92 11.41 34.11
CA ASP A 33 31.06 10.22 34.14
C ASP A 33 29.65 10.54 33.63
N LEU A 34 29.08 11.70 34.00
CA LEU A 34 27.80 12.16 33.47
C LEU A 34 27.85 12.39 31.96
N LYS A 35 28.96 12.94 31.45
CA LYS A 35 29.15 13.18 30.02
C LYS A 35 29.29 11.88 29.23
N ILE A 36 29.99 10.89 29.79
CA ILE A 36 30.13 9.54 29.22
C ILE A 36 28.76 8.83 29.22
N ASP A 37 27.97 8.92 30.28
CA ASP A 37 26.64 8.33 30.36
C ASP A 37 25.65 8.97 29.39
N VAL A 38 25.74 10.27 29.18
CA VAL A 38 24.91 10.98 28.21
C VAL A 38 25.30 10.57 26.78
N GLU A 39 26.60 10.54 26.46
CA GLU A 39 27.10 10.18 25.13
C GLU A 39 26.83 8.71 24.78
N THR A 40 26.99 7.78 25.73
CA THR A 40 26.65 6.37 25.55
C THR A 40 25.14 6.15 25.37
N ASN A 41 24.29 6.87 26.09
CA ASN A 41 22.83 6.82 25.88
C ASN A 41 22.41 7.37 24.51
N TYR A 42 23.05 8.44 24.02
CA TYR A 42 22.80 8.96 22.67
C TYR A 42 23.24 7.97 21.59
N LEU A 43 24.42 7.36 21.73
CA LEU A 43 24.92 6.34 20.80
C LEU A 43 24.07 5.07 20.83
N HIS A 44 23.62 4.63 22.01
CA HIS A 44 22.73 3.49 22.15
C HIS A 44 21.36 3.75 21.51
N LYS A 45 20.79 4.94 21.72
CA LYS A 45 19.52 5.35 21.08
C LYS A 45 19.63 5.47 19.57
N TYR A 46 20.76 5.98 19.06
CA TYR A 46 21.02 6.07 17.62
C TYR A 46 21.24 4.70 16.99
N SER A 47 22.03 3.83 17.63
CA SER A 47 22.27 2.44 17.21
C SER A 47 20.97 1.62 17.20
N PHE A 48 20.15 1.75 18.25
CA PHE A 48 18.83 1.13 18.32
C PHE A 48 17.89 1.64 17.22
N GLY A 49 17.84 2.95 16.98
CA GLY A 49 17.05 3.54 15.90
C GLY A 49 17.49 3.08 14.50
N LEU A 50 18.80 2.93 14.29
CA LEU A 50 19.37 2.45 13.02
C LEU A 50 19.13 0.95 12.81
N SER A 51 19.19 0.15 13.87
CA SER A 51 18.82 -1.27 13.87
C SER A 51 17.33 -1.46 13.59
N PHE A 52 16.47 -0.68 14.24
CA PHE A 52 15.03 -0.70 14.03
C PHE A 52 14.66 -0.28 12.61
N SER A 53 15.28 0.79 12.08
CA SER A 53 15.10 1.23 10.68
C SER A 53 15.47 0.12 9.68
N LYS A 54 16.63 -0.53 9.87
CA LYS A 54 17.06 -1.67 9.06
C LYS A 54 16.11 -2.86 9.17
N GLN A 55 15.57 -3.12 10.36
CA GLN A 55 14.59 -4.19 10.58
C GLN A 55 13.25 -3.87 9.92
N THR A 56 12.77 -2.63 9.99
CA THR A 56 11.55 -2.21 9.30
C THR A 56 11.70 -2.30 7.79
N ASP A 57 12.85 -1.91 7.24
CA ASP A 57 13.14 -2.01 5.81
C ASP A 57 13.18 -3.48 5.35
N ALA A 58 13.81 -4.35 6.15
CA ALA A 58 13.84 -5.79 5.87
C ALA A 58 12.43 -6.41 5.87
N VAL A 59 11.60 -6.07 6.85
CA VAL A 59 10.20 -6.55 6.92
C VAL A 59 9.39 -6.06 5.72
N VAL A 60 9.51 -4.78 5.36
CA VAL A 60 8.83 -4.21 4.18
C VAL A 60 9.28 -4.90 2.90
N LEU A 61 10.57 -5.18 2.75
CA LEU A 61 11.12 -5.89 1.61
C LEU A 61 10.58 -7.32 1.51
N ILE A 62 10.55 -8.06 2.62
CA ILE A 62 9.98 -9.42 2.69
C ILE A 62 8.50 -9.40 2.34
N LEU A 63 7.73 -8.47 2.91
CA LEU A 63 6.31 -8.32 2.61
C LEU A 63 6.08 -8.02 1.12
N ARG A 64 6.88 -7.13 0.54
CA ARG A 64 6.81 -6.78 -0.89
C ARG A 64 7.15 -7.98 -1.76
N PHE A 65 8.16 -8.77 -1.37
CA PHE A 65 8.54 -9.98 -2.09
C PHE A 65 7.43 -11.04 -2.03
N ILE A 66 6.87 -11.32 -0.85
CA ILE A 66 5.76 -12.28 -0.68
C ILE A 66 4.53 -11.80 -1.43
N GLY A 67 4.16 -10.52 -1.30
CA GLY A 67 3.03 -9.92 -2.00
C GLY A 67 3.17 -10.01 -3.52
N TYR A 68 4.39 -9.80 -4.04
CA TYR A 68 4.69 -10.02 -5.44
C TYR A 68 4.48 -11.48 -5.85
N ARG A 69 4.96 -12.46 -5.06
CA ARG A 69 4.76 -13.89 -5.35
C ARG A 69 3.29 -14.27 -5.39
N ILE A 70 2.51 -13.80 -4.42
CA ILE A 70 1.06 -14.05 -4.37
C ILE A 70 0.39 -13.39 -5.58
N SER A 71 0.79 -12.17 -5.95
CA SER A 71 0.18 -11.44 -7.06
C SER A 71 0.36 -12.16 -8.41
N MET A 72 1.49 -12.82 -8.65
CA MET A 72 1.72 -13.60 -9.87
C MET A 72 0.70 -14.72 -10.06
N VAL A 73 0.32 -15.39 -8.96
CA VAL A 73 -0.64 -16.50 -9.00
C VAL A 73 -2.07 -15.96 -9.03
N ALA A 74 -2.36 -14.94 -8.22
CA ALA A 74 -3.73 -14.45 -8.03
C ALA A 74 -4.24 -13.60 -9.20
N SER A 75 -3.39 -12.78 -9.82
CA SER A 75 -3.82 -11.83 -10.86
C SER A 75 -4.39 -12.51 -12.12
N PRO A 76 -3.74 -13.54 -12.71
CA PRO A 76 -4.32 -14.26 -13.85
C PRO A 76 -5.67 -14.89 -13.51
N VAL A 77 -5.82 -15.42 -12.29
CA VAL A 77 -7.08 -15.98 -11.80
C VAL A 77 -8.16 -14.90 -11.69
N PHE A 78 -7.84 -13.74 -11.13
CA PHE A 78 -8.77 -12.61 -11.07
C PHE A 78 -9.21 -12.15 -12.45
N ASN A 79 -8.31 -12.07 -13.42
CA ASN A 79 -8.66 -11.72 -14.80
C ASN A 79 -9.60 -12.74 -15.44
N ILE A 80 -9.34 -14.04 -15.27
CA ILE A 80 -10.22 -15.10 -15.78
C ILE A 80 -11.60 -15.02 -15.13
N ILE A 81 -11.67 -14.84 -13.80
CA ILE A 81 -12.94 -14.71 -13.08
C ILE A 81 -13.71 -13.46 -13.54
N LEU A 82 -13.03 -12.33 -13.76
CA LEU A 82 -13.66 -11.11 -14.26
C LEU A 82 -14.25 -11.30 -15.66
N ILE A 83 -13.50 -11.95 -16.56
CA ILE A 83 -13.97 -12.28 -17.91
C ILE A 83 -15.18 -13.22 -17.83
N LEU A 84 -15.09 -14.28 -17.02
CA LEU A 84 -16.18 -15.24 -16.85
C LEU A 84 -17.44 -14.59 -16.26
N LEU A 85 -17.28 -13.69 -15.29
CA LEU A 85 -18.39 -12.93 -14.69
C LEU A 85 -19.05 -12.00 -15.71
N ALA A 86 -18.27 -11.35 -16.57
CA ALA A 86 -18.78 -10.49 -17.63
C ALA A 86 -19.61 -11.30 -18.65
N VAL A 87 -19.08 -12.46 -19.08
CA VAL A 87 -19.78 -13.38 -19.99
C VAL A 87 -21.05 -13.94 -19.36
N GLN A 88 -20.98 -14.43 -18.11
CA GLN A 88 -22.14 -14.96 -17.39
C GLN A 88 -23.26 -13.92 -17.29
N ARG A 89 -22.93 -12.68 -16.89
CA ARG A 89 -23.93 -11.61 -16.79
C ARG A 89 -24.49 -11.26 -18.16
N PHE A 90 -23.66 -11.16 -19.18
CA PHE A 90 -24.13 -10.89 -20.54
C PHE A 90 -25.10 -11.96 -21.03
N SER A 91 -24.72 -13.23 -20.90
CA SER A 91 -25.55 -14.34 -21.35
C SER A 91 -26.90 -14.39 -20.62
N LEU A 92 -26.92 -14.21 -19.29
CA LEU A 92 -28.17 -14.14 -18.51
C LEU A 92 -29.13 -13.05 -19.00
N TYR A 93 -28.60 -11.91 -19.46
CA TYR A 93 -29.45 -10.79 -19.91
C TYR A 93 -29.95 -10.92 -21.34
N PHE A 94 -29.25 -11.65 -22.22
CA PHE A 94 -29.57 -11.72 -23.65
C PHE A 94 -30.17 -13.06 -24.09
N TYR A 95 -30.02 -14.12 -23.29
CA TYR A 95 -30.49 -15.45 -23.64
C TYR A 95 -31.33 -16.03 -22.50
N GLU A 96 -32.66 -16.12 -22.70
CA GLU A 96 -33.59 -16.66 -21.70
C GLU A 96 -33.26 -18.12 -21.31
N ASP A 97 -32.79 -18.93 -22.26
CA ASP A 97 -32.38 -20.33 -22.00
C ASP A 97 -31.01 -20.45 -21.32
N SER A 98 -30.25 -19.35 -21.20
CA SER A 98 -28.92 -19.41 -20.59
C SER A 98 -28.96 -19.70 -19.09
N GLU A 99 -30.10 -19.48 -18.41
CA GLU A 99 -30.25 -19.87 -17.00
C GLU A 99 -29.97 -21.36 -16.79
N LYS A 100 -30.37 -22.24 -17.73
CA LYS A 100 -30.11 -23.69 -17.61
C LYS A 100 -28.62 -24.03 -17.74
N PHE A 101 -27.88 -23.31 -18.57
CA PHE A 101 -26.44 -23.52 -18.79
C PHE A 101 -25.56 -22.78 -17.78
N LEU A 102 -26.03 -21.65 -17.25
CA LEU A 102 -25.31 -20.78 -16.33
C LEU A 102 -25.64 -21.05 -14.86
N ASN A 103 -26.68 -21.84 -14.57
CA ASN A 103 -26.88 -22.49 -13.28
C ASN A 103 -25.90 -23.67 -13.10
N LEU A 104 -24.65 -23.47 -13.53
CA LEU A 104 -23.53 -24.30 -13.11
C LEU A 104 -23.53 -24.24 -11.58
N LYS A 105 -23.83 -25.39 -10.96
CA LYS A 105 -23.89 -25.55 -9.51
C LYS A 105 -22.73 -24.80 -8.87
N SER A 106 -23.00 -24.00 -7.83
CA SER A 106 -21.98 -23.22 -7.10
C SER A 106 -20.70 -24.02 -6.79
N PHE A 107 -20.85 -25.34 -6.61
CA PHE A 107 -19.78 -26.32 -6.55
C PHE A 107 -18.78 -26.26 -7.71
N PHE A 108 -19.22 -26.27 -8.98
CA PHE A 108 -18.34 -26.23 -10.15
C PHE A 108 -17.59 -24.91 -10.25
N MET A 109 -18.23 -23.78 -9.93
CA MET A 109 -17.55 -22.48 -9.89
C MET A 109 -16.47 -22.45 -8.80
N SER A 110 -16.78 -22.98 -7.61
CA SER A 110 -15.80 -23.09 -6.53
C SER A 110 -14.63 -24.01 -6.91
N LEU A 111 -14.92 -25.18 -7.50
CA LEU A 111 -13.91 -26.13 -7.96
C LEU A 111 -13.02 -25.53 -9.06
N LEU A 112 -13.61 -24.81 -10.01
CA LEU A 112 -12.88 -24.11 -11.07
C LEU A 112 -11.90 -23.09 -10.49
N VAL A 113 -12.34 -22.29 -9.52
CA VAL A 113 -11.47 -21.29 -8.87
C VAL A 113 -10.30 -21.97 -8.17
N VAL A 114 -10.54 -23.03 -7.39
CA VAL A 114 -9.47 -23.79 -6.71
C VAL A 114 -8.51 -24.39 -7.73
N PHE A 115 -9.03 -24.99 -8.80
CA PHE A 115 -8.21 -25.56 -9.88
C PHE A 115 -7.32 -24.49 -10.54
N LEU A 116 -7.86 -23.31 -10.86
CA LEU A 116 -7.10 -22.21 -11.45
C LEU A 116 -5.97 -21.74 -10.53
N TYR A 117 -6.23 -21.56 -9.23
CA TYR A 117 -5.19 -21.19 -8.27
C TYR A 117 -4.09 -22.24 -8.19
N LEU A 118 -4.45 -23.53 -8.12
CA LEU A 118 -3.46 -24.62 -8.10
C LEU A 118 -2.65 -24.68 -9.39
N PHE A 119 -3.29 -24.53 -10.54
CA PHE A 119 -2.62 -24.54 -11.85
C PHE A 119 -1.57 -23.43 -11.95
N PHE A 120 -1.93 -22.18 -11.65
CA PHE A 120 -0.98 -21.07 -11.70
C PHE A 120 0.10 -21.16 -10.61
N ALA A 121 -0.24 -21.69 -9.42
CA ALA A 121 0.74 -21.92 -8.35
C ALA A 121 1.80 -22.95 -8.77
N ILE A 122 1.38 -24.08 -9.34
CA ILE A 122 2.29 -25.13 -9.84
C ILE A 122 3.15 -24.59 -10.98
N LEU A 123 2.54 -23.88 -11.95
CA LEU A 123 3.26 -23.28 -13.08
C LEU A 123 4.41 -22.38 -12.62
N HIS A 124 4.14 -21.47 -11.67
CA HIS A 124 5.16 -20.57 -11.13
C HIS A 124 6.19 -21.28 -10.25
N LEU A 125 5.80 -22.34 -9.53
CA LEU A 125 6.73 -23.15 -8.74
C LEU A 125 7.71 -23.91 -9.64
N VAL A 126 7.24 -24.49 -10.75
CA VAL A 126 8.07 -25.19 -11.74
C VAL A 126 9.09 -24.23 -12.38
N ILE A 127 8.64 -23.04 -12.82
CA ILE A 127 9.54 -21.99 -13.35
C ILE A 127 10.63 -21.60 -12.33
N ARG A 128 10.28 -21.58 -11.03
CA ARG A 128 11.22 -21.15 -9.98
C ARG A 128 12.25 -22.21 -9.62
N ILE A 129 11.88 -23.50 -9.58
CA ILE A 129 12.81 -24.58 -9.28
C ILE A 129 13.95 -24.57 -10.30
N GLU A 130 13.65 -24.38 -11.58
CA GLU A 130 14.68 -24.39 -12.61
C GLU A 130 15.59 -23.14 -12.57
N GLU A 131 15.07 -21.95 -12.22
CA GLU A 131 15.91 -20.76 -12.00
C GLU A 131 16.96 -20.98 -10.89
N SER A 132 16.69 -21.88 -9.94
CA SER A 132 17.63 -22.25 -8.87
C SER A 132 18.63 -23.35 -9.28
N LEU A 133 18.37 -24.07 -10.36
CA LEU A 133 19.28 -25.08 -10.91
C LEU A 133 20.21 -24.40 -11.92
N ILE A 134 21.51 -24.61 -11.78
CA ILE A 134 22.54 -23.96 -12.64
C ILE A 134 22.39 -24.35 -14.12
N ALA A 135 21.74 -25.48 -14.41
CA ALA A 135 21.49 -25.97 -15.76
C ALA A 135 20.25 -25.30 -16.37
N LYS A 136 20.51 -24.26 -17.16
CA LYS A 136 19.53 -23.54 -17.98
C LYS A 136 18.92 -24.44 -19.06
N ASN A 137 17.62 -24.72 -18.98
CA ASN A 137 16.87 -25.52 -19.94
C ASN A 137 16.07 -24.61 -20.90
N ALA A 138 16.26 -24.77 -22.21
CA ALA A 138 15.57 -23.97 -23.22
C ALA A 138 14.04 -24.07 -23.12
N PHE A 139 13.51 -25.25 -22.75
CA PHE A 139 12.08 -25.45 -22.55
C PHE A 139 11.49 -24.57 -21.44
N MET A 140 12.26 -24.30 -20.39
CA MET A 140 11.80 -23.53 -19.26
C MET A 140 11.84 -22.02 -19.50
N TYR A 141 12.83 -21.53 -20.26
CA TYR A 141 12.78 -20.18 -20.81
C TYR A 141 11.54 -19.94 -21.67
N PHE A 142 11.19 -20.94 -22.49
CA PHE A 142 9.94 -20.91 -23.24
C PHE A 142 8.72 -20.88 -22.32
N LEU A 143 8.68 -21.73 -21.29
CA LEU A 143 7.57 -21.78 -20.31
C LEU A 143 7.41 -20.46 -19.54
N ALA A 144 8.51 -19.86 -19.09
CA ALA A 144 8.52 -18.57 -18.41
C ALA A 144 8.04 -17.43 -19.33
N SER A 145 8.53 -17.40 -20.58
CA SER A 145 8.07 -16.43 -21.58
C SER A 145 6.59 -16.63 -21.89
N PHE A 146 6.14 -17.88 -22.05
CA PHE A 146 4.75 -18.23 -22.29
C PHE A 146 3.84 -17.75 -21.14
N ALA A 147 4.25 -17.96 -19.88
CA ALA A 147 3.51 -17.48 -18.72
C ALA A 147 3.36 -15.95 -18.72
N VAL A 148 4.42 -15.21 -19.06
CA VAL A 148 4.38 -13.74 -19.17
C VAL A 148 3.40 -13.30 -20.26
N TYR A 149 3.48 -13.89 -21.45
CA TYR A 149 2.58 -13.54 -22.56
C TYR A 149 1.12 -13.89 -22.26
N ILE A 150 0.84 -15.06 -21.69
CA ILE A 150 -0.52 -15.44 -21.29
C ILE A 150 -1.10 -14.45 -20.28
N SER A 151 -0.34 -14.04 -19.26
CA SER A 151 -0.82 -13.05 -18.30
C SER A 151 -1.10 -11.69 -18.93
N LEU A 152 -0.28 -11.25 -19.88
CA LEU A 152 -0.54 -10.01 -20.64
C LEU A 152 -1.78 -10.13 -21.53
N ILE A 153 -1.96 -11.25 -22.22
CA ILE A 153 -3.15 -11.52 -23.05
C ILE A 153 -4.40 -11.53 -22.16
N LEU A 154 -4.37 -12.16 -20.99
CA LEU A 154 -5.48 -12.16 -20.04
C LEU A 154 -5.81 -10.76 -19.53
N GLU A 155 -4.81 -9.91 -19.30
CA GLU A 155 -5.04 -8.51 -18.90
C GLU A 155 -5.73 -7.72 -20.01
N LEU A 156 -5.30 -7.88 -21.27
CA LEU A 156 -5.95 -7.27 -22.43
C LEU A 156 -7.38 -7.79 -22.62
N LEU A 157 -7.58 -9.11 -22.50
CA LEU A 157 -8.89 -9.72 -22.62
C LEU A 157 -9.84 -9.27 -21.51
N ALA A 158 -9.34 -9.11 -20.29
CA ALA A 158 -10.10 -8.54 -19.18
C ALA A 158 -10.45 -7.06 -19.43
N CYS A 159 -9.60 -6.30 -20.12
CA CYS A 159 -9.95 -4.94 -20.57
C CYS A 159 -11.07 -4.99 -21.62
N PHE A 160 -10.97 -5.88 -22.62
CA PHE A 160 -12.02 -6.04 -23.64
C PHE A 160 -13.35 -6.53 -23.08
N SER A 161 -13.33 -7.36 -22.02
CA SER A 161 -14.56 -7.80 -21.35
C SER A 161 -15.38 -6.63 -20.81
N VAL A 162 -14.80 -5.42 -20.70
CA VAL A 162 -15.56 -4.25 -20.31
C VAL A 162 -16.51 -3.75 -21.40
N LEU A 163 -16.20 -3.97 -22.68
CA LEU A 163 -17.12 -3.58 -23.76
C LEU A 163 -18.47 -4.29 -23.65
N VAL A 164 -18.44 -5.51 -23.11
CA VAL A 164 -19.63 -6.33 -22.80
C VAL A 164 -20.52 -5.69 -21.73
N TYR A 165 -20.00 -4.76 -20.91
CA TYR A 165 -20.80 -4.02 -19.94
C TYR A 165 -21.69 -2.93 -20.54
N ILE A 166 -21.38 -2.42 -21.74
CA ILE A 166 -22.22 -1.43 -22.44
C ILE A 166 -23.63 -1.98 -22.73
N PRO A 167 -23.79 -3.13 -23.42
CA PRO A 167 -25.12 -3.70 -23.68
C PRO A 167 -25.83 -4.12 -22.38
N MET A 168 -25.08 -4.55 -21.36
CA MET A 168 -25.63 -4.86 -20.03
C MET A 168 -26.24 -3.63 -19.35
N PHE A 169 -25.58 -2.47 -19.43
CA PHE A 169 -26.11 -1.22 -18.86
C PHE A 169 -27.41 -0.77 -19.55
N ILE A 170 -27.48 -0.92 -20.88
CA ILE A 170 -28.70 -0.61 -21.65
C ILE A 170 -29.85 -1.54 -21.23
N SER A 171 -29.58 -2.83 -21.05
CA SER A 171 -30.59 -3.82 -20.64
C SER A 171 -31.13 -3.55 -19.22
N ILE A 172 -30.25 -3.26 -18.25
CA ILE A 172 -30.65 -2.95 -16.86
C ILE A 172 -31.60 -1.74 -16.81
N ARG A 173 -31.36 -0.71 -17.63
CA ARG A 173 -32.22 0.48 -17.66
C ARG A 173 -33.64 0.18 -18.14
N LYS A 174 -33.83 -0.85 -18.97
CA LYS A 174 -35.14 -1.27 -19.47
C LYS A 174 -35.95 -2.04 -18.43
N LEU A 175 -35.30 -2.72 -17.48
CA LEU A 175 -35.94 -3.57 -16.45
C LEU A 175 -36.30 -2.83 -15.15
N LEU A 176 -35.91 -1.55 -15.01
CA LEU A 176 -36.15 -0.71 -13.82
C LEU A 176 -37.62 -0.42 -13.50
N HIS A 177 -38.55 -0.73 -14.41
CA HIS A 177 -39.98 -0.48 -14.22
C HIS A 177 -40.66 -1.52 -13.30
N LEU A 178 -39.98 -2.60 -12.92
CA LEU A 178 -40.53 -3.67 -12.09
C LEU A 178 -40.43 -3.33 -10.57
N PRO A 179 -41.57 -3.27 -9.83
CA PRO A 179 -41.59 -2.86 -8.41
C PRO A 179 -40.76 -3.74 -7.47
N SER A 180 -40.63 -5.04 -7.75
CA SER A 180 -39.87 -6.01 -6.96
C SER A 180 -38.34 -5.77 -6.99
N LEU A 181 -37.83 -5.19 -8.07
CA LEU A 181 -36.43 -4.78 -8.24
C LEU A 181 -36.11 -3.45 -7.54
N ALA A 182 -37.11 -2.60 -7.34
CA ALA A 182 -36.95 -1.33 -6.62
C ALA A 182 -36.66 -1.52 -5.12
N GLN A 183 -37.15 -2.62 -4.52
CA GLN A 183 -37.11 -2.85 -3.08
C GLN A 183 -35.81 -3.51 -2.57
N SER A 184 -35.13 -4.33 -3.39
CA SER A 184 -33.90 -5.05 -3.00
C SER A 184 -32.58 -4.38 -3.46
N GLN A 185 -32.65 -3.42 -4.40
CA GLN A 185 -31.50 -2.70 -5.00
C GLN A 185 -30.25 -3.51 -5.43
N PRO A 186 -30.29 -4.80 -5.84
CA PRO A 186 -29.11 -5.52 -6.34
C PRO A 186 -28.55 -4.88 -7.62
N GLN A 187 -29.41 -4.20 -8.39
CA GLN A 187 -29.08 -3.41 -9.57
C GLN A 187 -28.07 -2.29 -9.31
N THR A 188 -28.18 -1.59 -8.17
CA THR A 188 -27.27 -0.50 -7.81
C THR A 188 -25.88 -1.05 -7.53
N TYR A 189 -25.82 -2.20 -6.86
CA TYR A 189 -24.58 -2.92 -6.59
C TYR A 189 -23.87 -3.37 -7.85
N MET A 190 -24.58 -4.06 -8.73
CA MET A 190 -24.00 -4.50 -10.00
C MET A 190 -23.56 -3.32 -10.87
N MET A 191 -24.31 -2.21 -10.88
CA MET A 191 -23.95 -1.02 -11.65
C MET A 191 -22.66 -0.35 -11.15
N TYR A 192 -22.51 -0.14 -9.83
CA TYR A 192 -21.28 0.43 -9.29
C TYR A 192 -20.10 -0.52 -9.49
N GLN A 193 -20.30 -1.82 -9.29
CA GLN A 193 -19.27 -2.83 -9.53
C GLN A 193 -18.71 -2.76 -10.95
N VAL A 194 -19.59 -2.71 -11.94
CA VAL A 194 -19.21 -2.58 -13.33
C VAL A 194 -18.47 -1.27 -13.62
N LYS A 195 -18.91 -0.14 -13.05
CA LYS A 195 -18.24 1.16 -13.22
C LYS A 195 -16.83 1.17 -12.63
N PHE A 196 -16.64 0.63 -11.43
CA PHE A 196 -15.32 0.56 -10.80
C PHE A 196 -14.38 -0.40 -11.53
N ILE A 197 -14.88 -1.55 -12.00
CA ILE A 197 -14.10 -2.46 -12.85
C ILE A 197 -13.67 -1.76 -14.14
N PHE A 198 -14.60 -1.03 -14.79
CA PHE A 198 -14.29 -0.30 -16.02
C PHE A 198 -13.21 0.76 -15.80
N ILE A 199 -13.40 1.65 -14.82
CA ILE A 199 -12.45 2.73 -14.53
C ILE A 199 -11.09 2.14 -14.15
N GLY A 200 -11.07 1.10 -13.30
CA GLY A 200 -9.84 0.42 -12.88
C GLY A 200 -9.10 -0.20 -14.06
N LYS A 201 -9.77 -0.96 -14.92
CA LYS A 201 -9.15 -1.60 -16.08
C LYS A 201 -8.73 -0.59 -17.15
N LEU A 202 -9.51 0.46 -17.39
CA LEU A 202 -9.16 1.53 -18.33
C LEU A 202 -7.90 2.28 -17.87
N PHE A 203 -7.82 2.62 -16.58
CA PHE A 203 -6.63 3.24 -16.00
C PHE A 203 -5.38 2.35 -16.19
N MET A 204 -5.53 1.04 -15.94
CA MET A 204 -4.44 0.08 -16.15
C MET A 204 -4.02 -0.06 -17.61
N LEU A 205 -4.97 -0.03 -18.54
CA LEU A 205 -4.69 -0.05 -19.97
C LEU A 205 -3.88 1.19 -20.40
N ILE A 206 -4.25 2.38 -19.89
CA ILE A 206 -3.52 3.62 -20.16
C ILE A 206 -2.08 3.52 -19.63
N LEU A 207 -1.87 2.99 -18.42
CA LEU A 207 -0.53 2.77 -17.87
C LEU A 207 0.29 1.77 -18.70
N LEU A 208 -0.34 0.69 -19.17
CA LEU A 208 0.32 -0.32 -20.01
C LEU A 208 0.72 0.26 -21.37
N VAL A 209 -0.17 0.98 -22.04
CA VAL A 209 0.11 1.61 -23.34
C VAL A 209 1.13 2.75 -23.18
N GLY A 210 0.99 3.59 -22.14
CA GLY A 210 1.90 4.68 -21.86
C GLY A 210 3.33 4.17 -21.57
N SER A 211 3.45 3.13 -20.75
CA SER A 211 4.75 2.48 -20.52
C SER A 211 5.30 1.80 -21.78
N GLY A 212 4.43 1.25 -22.65
CA GLY A 212 4.76 0.67 -23.95
C GLY A 212 5.28 1.66 -24.99
N ILE A 213 4.75 2.90 -24.99
CA ILE A 213 5.19 3.97 -25.90
C ILE A 213 6.60 4.44 -25.50
N VAL A 214 6.86 4.59 -24.20
CA VAL A 214 8.18 4.97 -23.66
C VAL A 214 9.21 3.86 -23.87
N SER A 215 8.79 2.59 -23.93
CA SER A 215 9.67 1.41 -23.96
C SER A 215 9.91 0.80 -25.33
N LYS A 216 9.42 1.40 -26.43
CA LYS A 216 9.77 0.97 -27.80
C LYS A 216 11.29 0.91 -28.08
N PHE A 217 12.11 1.42 -27.16
CA PHE A 217 13.57 1.31 -27.15
C PHE A 217 14.16 0.12 -26.36
N SER A 218 13.39 -0.70 -25.61
CA SER A 218 13.92 -1.54 -24.51
C SER A 218 13.75 -3.08 -24.61
N GLY A 219 13.03 -3.64 -25.59
CA GLY A 219 12.96 -5.11 -25.78
C GLY A 219 12.37 -5.92 -24.60
N TRP A 220 12.85 -7.17 -24.39
CA TRP A 220 12.31 -8.18 -23.44
C TRP A 220 12.20 -7.71 -21.98
N THR A 221 13.10 -6.84 -21.53
CA THR A 221 13.08 -6.22 -20.20
C THR A 221 11.78 -5.46 -19.93
N PHE A 222 11.20 -4.85 -20.96
CA PHE A 222 9.92 -4.15 -20.84
C PHE A 222 8.76 -5.11 -20.56
N SER A 223 8.69 -6.25 -21.26
CA SER A 223 7.63 -7.24 -21.06
C SER A 223 7.61 -7.78 -19.63
N MET A 224 8.79 -7.97 -19.03
CA MET A 224 8.90 -8.39 -17.63
C MET A 224 8.44 -7.29 -16.66
N LEU A 225 8.84 -6.05 -16.87
CA LEU A 225 8.44 -4.93 -16.01
C LEU A 225 6.94 -4.64 -16.11
N ALA A 226 6.39 -4.64 -17.33
CA ALA A 226 4.96 -4.53 -17.57
C ALA A 226 4.20 -5.65 -16.87
N PHE A 227 4.68 -6.89 -16.97
CA PHE A 227 4.13 -8.04 -16.27
C PHE A 227 4.13 -7.86 -14.74
N VAL A 228 5.21 -7.37 -14.15
CA VAL A 228 5.25 -7.14 -12.69
C VAL A 228 4.23 -6.09 -12.27
N ILE A 229 4.18 -4.95 -12.97
CA ILE A 229 3.29 -3.84 -12.64
C ILE A 229 1.81 -4.23 -12.79
N THR A 230 1.45 -4.90 -13.89
CA THR A 230 0.06 -5.30 -14.14
C THR A 230 -0.42 -6.32 -13.12
N ASN A 231 0.38 -7.34 -12.79
CA ASN A 231 -0.03 -8.36 -11.81
C ASN A 231 -0.18 -7.79 -10.40
N LEU A 232 0.77 -6.95 -9.94
CA LEU A 232 0.67 -6.30 -8.64
C LEU A 232 -0.56 -5.41 -8.57
N SER A 233 -0.79 -4.61 -9.60
CA SER A 233 -1.93 -3.70 -9.61
C SER A 233 -3.25 -4.45 -9.68
N THR A 234 -3.40 -5.47 -10.54
CA THR A 234 -4.62 -6.28 -10.58
C THR A 234 -4.88 -6.96 -9.23
N PHE A 235 -3.83 -7.42 -8.55
CA PHE A 235 -3.95 -8.01 -7.21
C PHE A 235 -4.48 -7.02 -6.16
N TYR A 236 -4.02 -5.77 -6.15
CA TYR A 236 -4.51 -4.75 -5.21
C TYR A 236 -5.84 -4.13 -5.63
N MET A 237 -6.04 -3.87 -6.92
CA MET A 237 -7.25 -3.23 -7.43
C MET A 237 -8.48 -4.13 -7.29
N THR A 238 -8.34 -5.45 -7.42
CA THR A 238 -9.48 -6.38 -7.29
C THR A 238 -10.19 -6.29 -5.93
N PRO A 239 -9.52 -6.46 -4.77
CA PRO A 239 -10.16 -6.29 -3.47
C PRO A 239 -10.60 -4.84 -3.22
N LEU A 240 -9.85 -3.84 -3.71
CA LEU A 240 -10.28 -2.45 -3.63
C LEU A 240 -11.60 -2.21 -4.36
N ILE A 241 -11.78 -2.74 -5.57
CA ILE A 241 -13.03 -2.66 -6.33
C ILE A 241 -14.16 -3.33 -5.54
N ILE A 242 -13.93 -4.52 -4.98
CA ILE A 242 -14.95 -5.23 -4.18
C ILE A 242 -15.36 -4.42 -2.95
N GLN A 243 -14.39 -3.87 -2.21
CA GLN A 243 -14.65 -3.07 -1.01
C GLN A 243 -15.32 -1.73 -1.33
N MET A 244 -14.83 -1.02 -2.34
CA MET A 244 -15.40 0.26 -2.76
C MET A 244 -16.82 0.06 -3.24
N THR A 245 -17.09 -1.00 -3.99
CA THR A 245 -18.46 -1.29 -4.46
C THR A 245 -19.38 -1.62 -3.29
N TYR A 246 -18.95 -2.44 -2.34
CA TYR A 246 -19.73 -2.69 -1.12
C TYR A 246 -20.03 -1.39 -0.34
N LEU A 247 -19.03 -0.52 -0.20
CA LEU A 247 -19.15 0.76 0.51
C LEU A 247 -20.13 1.72 -0.16
N PHE A 248 -20.05 1.87 -1.49
CA PHE A 248 -20.90 2.81 -2.26
C PHE A 248 -22.34 2.31 -2.48
N CYS A 249 -22.61 1.04 -2.22
CA CYS A 249 -23.93 0.45 -2.42
C CYS A 249 -24.83 0.54 -1.19
N ASN A 250 -24.27 0.75 0.00
CA ASN A 250 -25.05 1.02 1.20
C ASN A 250 -25.26 2.52 1.36
N LYS A 251 -26.50 3.00 1.20
CA LYS A 251 -26.88 4.43 1.29
C LYS A 251 -26.32 5.11 2.56
N ARG A 252 -26.31 4.42 3.70
CA ARG A 252 -25.74 4.93 4.97
C ARG A 252 -24.22 5.07 4.87
N ASN A 253 -23.54 4.06 4.34
CA ASN A 253 -22.08 4.08 4.17
C ASN A 253 -21.65 5.13 3.15
N THR A 254 -22.37 5.28 2.04
CA THR A 254 -22.13 6.31 1.04
C THR A 254 -22.30 7.71 1.61
N GLN A 255 -23.34 7.94 2.42
CA GLN A 255 -23.52 9.22 3.11
C GLN A 255 -22.38 9.51 4.10
N LEU A 256 -21.92 8.50 4.84
CA LEU A 256 -20.76 8.64 5.72
C LEU A 256 -19.50 8.98 4.92
N VAL A 257 -19.21 8.24 3.86
CA VAL A 257 -18.05 8.48 2.98
C VAL A 257 -18.10 9.88 2.36
N ILE A 258 -19.25 10.32 1.87
CA ILE A 258 -19.44 11.69 1.35
C ILE A 258 -19.25 12.72 2.48
N SER A 259 -19.70 12.44 3.70
CA SER A 259 -19.48 13.34 4.85
C SER A 259 -18.00 13.45 5.21
N TYR A 260 -17.25 12.33 5.19
CA TYR A 260 -15.80 12.30 5.40
C TYR A 260 -15.01 12.94 4.25
N LEU A 261 -15.43 12.70 3.00
CA LEU A 261 -14.85 13.31 1.79
C LEU A 261 -15.30 14.75 1.57
N SER A 262 -16.29 15.26 2.32
CA SER A 262 -16.67 16.66 2.29
C SER A 262 -15.49 17.47 2.84
N PHE A 263 -14.61 17.81 1.91
CA PHE A 263 -13.34 18.51 2.08
C PHE A 263 -13.50 19.83 2.84
N ARG A 264 -14.72 20.31 3.10
CA ARG A 264 -15.01 21.48 3.92
C ARG A 264 -14.36 21.39 5.29
N PHE A 265 -14.44 20.26 5.99
CA PHE A 265 -13.84 20.17 7.34
C PHE A 265 -12.31 20.18 7.31
N VAL A 266 -11.69 19.52 6.32
CA VAL A 266 -10.22 19.47 6.16
C VAL A 266 -9.68 20.81 5.65
N ILE A 267 -10.35 21.43 4.66
CA ILE A 267 -10.02 22.77 4.15
C ILE A 267 -10.21 23.81 5.25
N ASP A 268 -11.29 23.76 6.02
CA ASP A 268 -11.54 24.73 7.10
C ASP A 268 -10.52 24.55 8.22
N LYS A 269 -10.11 23.32 8.54
CA LYS A 269 -9.04 23.04 9.51
C LYS A 269 -7.68 23.50 9.00
N LEU A 270 -7.34 23.25 7.73
CA LEU A 270 -6.10 23.70 7.10
C LEU A 270 -6.04 25.23 6.97
N ARG A 271 -7.16 25.86 6.60
CA ARG A 271 -7.33 27.32 6.53
C ARG A 271 -7.17 27.97 7.91
N ARG A 272 -7.68 27.34 8.97
CA ARG A 272 -7.48 27.82 10.36
C ARG A 272 -6.02 27.69 10.82
N LEU A 273 -5.33 26.63 10.43
CA LEU A 273 -3.90 26.45 10.73
C LEU A 273 -3.04 27.47 9.99
N LEU A 274 -3.36 27.77 8.73
CA LEU A 274 -2.66 28.80 7.94
C LEU A 274 -2.93 30.23 8.44
N ARG A 275 -4.08 30.49 9.10
CA ARG A 275 -4.42 31.83 9.61
C ARG A 275 -3.77 32.16 10.97
N LYS A 276 -3.21 31.18 11.68
CA LYS A 276 -2.66 31.38 13.04
C LYS A 276 -1.28 32.05 13.09
N ASN A 277 -0.59 32.23 11.96
CA ASN A 277 0.79 32.74 11.95
C ASN A 277 0.96 34.23 11.64
N ASN A 278 -0.13 35.00 11.42
CA ASN A 278 -0.02 36.41 11.01
C ASN A 278 -0.44 37.44 12.07
N ALA A 279 -0.59 37.06 13.34
CA ALA A 279 -0.89 38.00 14.42
C ALA A 279 0.36 38.24 15.28
N VAL A 280 1.25 39.12 14.80
CA VAL A 280 2.28 39.74 15.66
C VAL A 280 1.56 40.75 16.54
N GLN A 281 1.63 40.58 17.86
CA GLN A 281 1.09 41.57 18.80
C GLN A 281 1.96 42.82 18.80
N PRO A 282 1.39 44.04 18.78
CA PRO A 282 2.19 45.25 18.88
C PRO A 282 2.81 45.36 20.27
N ILE A 283 4.13 45.55 20.30
CA ILE A 283 4.89 45.85 21.51
C ILE A 283 4.50 47.26 21.96
N VAL A 284 3.86 47.37 23.13
CA VAL A 284 3.57 48.67 23.76
C VAL A 284 4.86 49.18 24.40
N PRO A 285 5.36 50.39 24.07
CA PRO A 285 6.50 50.98 24.77
C PRO A 285 6.09 51.37 26.19
N THR A 286 6.84 50.91 27.18
CA THR A 286 6.75 51.36 28.57
C THR A 286 7.22 52.82 28.62
N ASP A 287 6.29 53.76 28.75
CA ASP A 287 6.62 55.17 29.00
C ASP A 287 7.19 55.28 30.41
N GLY A 288 8.48 55.63 30.49
CA GLY A 288 9.17 55.91 31.74
C GLY A 288 8.84 57.31 32.19
N ARG A 289 8.21 57.44 33.37
CA ARG A 289 8.25 58.69 34.14
C ARG A 289 8.58 58.40 35.59
N VAL A 290 9.74 58.94 35.96
CA VAL A 290 10.12 59.39 37.32
C VAL A 290 9.39 60.70 37.60
#